data_AF-A0A0G0QZ17-F1
#
_entry.id   AF-A0A0G0QZ17-F1
#
_cell.length_a   1.000
_cell.length_b   1.000
_cell.length_c   1.000
_cell.angle_alpha   90.00
_cell.angle_beta   90.00
_cell.angle_gamma   90.00
#
_symmetry.space_group_name_H-M   'P 1'
#
loop_
_entity.id
_entity.type
_entity.pdbx_description
1 polymer ?
#
loop_
_entity_poly.entity_id
_entity_poly.type
_entity_poly.pdbx_seq_one_letter_code
_entity_poly.pdbx_strand_id
1 'polypeptide(L)'
;MDKTIMLRPHHFGEIYEIFAGWLSTKSSEKYIDSLIKRKIDFFVSSTNYPQETINKLKDILLNFFSNDDILVVFKKGPDSICNSGCLLFNKESIASADSECVKIAKMMTIAELCEKENPKEDVLMEEIFEIEIGKKYRKEELKSKMIHVFQKYRKIYWKRLISEN
;
A
#
# COMPACT_ATOMS: atom_id res chain seq x y z
N MET A 1 6.66 7.77 -22.51
CA MET A 1 5.28 7.49 -22.08
C MET A 1 5.30 7.40 -20.57
N ASP A 2 4.65 8.33 -19.89
CA ASP A 2 4.58 8.36 -18.43
C ASP A 2 3.91 7.06 -17.95
N LYS A 3 4.63 6.26 -17.15
CA LYS A 3 4.06 5.06 -16.54
C LYS A 3 3.09 5.51 -15.46
N THR A 4 1.82 5.16 -15.61
CA THR A 4 0.78 5.46 -14.61
C THR A 4 0.55 4.25 -13.73
N ILE A 5 0.71 4.41 -12.42
CA ILE A 5 0.32 3.43 -11.41
C ILE A 5 -1.08 3.78 -10.91
N MET A 6 -1.98 2.80 -10.92
CA MET A 6 -3.29 2.93 -10.30
C MET A 6 -3.30 2.18 -8.97
N LEU A 7 -3.54 2.92 -7.89
CA LEU A 7 -3.53 2.39 -6.52
C LEU A 7 -4.80 2.74 -5.76
N ARG A 8 -5.14 1.94 -4.77
CA ARG A 8 -5.99 2.38 -3.67
C ARG A 8 -5.20 3.25 -2.70
N PRO A 9 -5.83 4.23 -2.04
CA PRO A 9 -5.18 5.04 -1.00
C PRO A 9 -4.47 4.19 0.07
N HIS A 10 -5.06 3.11 0.60
CA HIS A 10 -4.36 2.30 1.60
C HIS A 10 -3.10 1.58 1.08
N HIS A 11 -3.06 1.21 -0.20
CA HIS A 11 -1.85 0.62 -0.80
C HIS A 11 -0.73 1.64 -1.00
N PHE A 12 -1.04 2.94 -0.99
CA PHE A 12 -0.01 3.99 -0.88
C PHE A 12 0.78 3.88 0.43
N GLY A 13 0.16 3.32 1.48
CA GLY A 13 0.80 3.06 2.76
C GLY A 13 2.04 2.17 2.64
N GLU A 14 2.05 1.24 1.68
CA GLU A 14 3.19 0.36 1.40
C GLU A 14 4.40 1.14 0.85
N ILE A 15 4.13 2.15 0.01
CA ILE A 15 5.15 3.08 -0.51
C ILE A 15 5.63 3.99 0.63
N TYR A 16 4.70 4.52 1.43
CA TYR A 16 5.03 5.38 2.55
C TYR A 16 5.92 4.68 3.60
N GLU A 17 5.68 3.41 3.92
CA GLU A 17 6.52 2.67 4.88
C GLU A 17 7.99 2.61 4.47
N ILE A 18 8.25 2.38 3.17
CA ILE A 18 9.60 2.39 2.62
C ILE A 18 10.20 3.80 2.69
N PHE A 19 9.41 4.80 2.29
CA PHE A 19 9.83 6.19 2.31
C PHE A 19 10.16 6.69 3.73
N ALA A 20 9.30 6.40 4.70
CA ALA A 20 9.49 6.73 6.10
C ALA A 20 10.69 5.98 6.70
N GLY A 21 10.86 4.70 6.36
CA GLY A 21 12.05 3.94 6.74
C GLY A 21 13.35 4.58 6.23
N TRP A 22 13.35 5.06 4.98
CA TRP A 22 14.48 5.80 4.41
C TRP A 22 14.74 7.13 5.14
N LEU A 23 13.70 7.92 5.41
CA LEU A 23 13.84 9.18 6.15
C LEU A 23 14.33 8.98 7.59
N SER A 24 13.92 7.89 8.25
CA SER A 24 14.34 7.56 9.62
C SER A 24 15.83 7.24 9.73
N THR A 25 16.46 6.71 8.68
CA THR A 25 17.86 6.25 8.75
C THR A 25 18.87 7.26 8.23
N LYS A 26 18.44 8.46 7.78
CA LYS A 26 19.29 9.48 7.12
C LYS A 26 20.24 8.88 6.07
N SER A 27 19.80 7.79 5.42
CA SER A 27 20.64 6.98 4.54
C SER A 27 20.57 7.48 3.09
N SER A 28 21.55 7.11 2.28
CA SER A 28 21.50 7.39 0.84
C SER A 28 20.28 6.73 0.19
N GLU A 29 19.79 7.27 -0.92
CA GLU A 29 18.72 6.67 -1.73
C GLU A 29 19.03 5.23 -2.16
N LYS A 30 20.31 4.84 -2.26
CA LYS A 30 20.73 3.44 -2.51
C LYS A 30 20.24 2.44 -1.45
N TYR A 31 19.78 2.92 -0.29
CA TYR A 31 19.18 2.07 0.74
C TYR A 31 17.72 1.67 0.44
N ILE A 32 17.06 2.38 -0.48
CA ILE A 32 15.66 2.12 -0.85
C ILE A 32 15.51 0.70 -1.41
N ASP A 33 16.45 0.22 -2.24
CA ASP A 33 16.41 -1.14 -2.78
C ASP A 33 16.43 -2.21 -1.67
N SER A 34 17.19 -1.97 -0.61
CA SER A 34 17.25 -2.85 0.56
C SER A 34 15.92 -2.85 1.33
N LEU A 35 15.29 -1.68 1.46
CA LEU A 35 13.97 -1.57 2.10
C LEU A 35 12.87 -2.24 1.28
N ILE A 36 12.88 -2.07 -0.06
CA ILE A 36 11.98 -2.79 -0.96
C ILE A 36 12.19 -4.29 -0.81
N LYS A 37 13.43 -4.77 -0.84
CA LYS A 37 13.73 -6.20 -0.67
C LYS A 37 13.17 -6.73 0.65
N ARG A 38 13.45 -6.07 1.78
CA ARG A 38 12.94 -6.47 3.10
C ARG A 38 11.41 -6.51 3.14
N LYS A 39 10.75 -5.54 2.50
CA LYS A 39 9.29 -5.50 2.41
C LYS A 39 8.75 -6.69 1.64
N ILE A 40 9.35 -7.03 0.51
CA ILE A 40 8.97 -8.21 -0.29
C ILE A 40 9.25 -9.52 0.46
N ASP A 41 10.42 -9.65 1.09
CA ASP A 41 10.79 -10.82 1.89
C ASP A 41 9.78 -11.05 3.04
N PHE A 42 9.27 -9.96 3.64
CA PHE A 42 8.19 -10.03 4.62
C PHE A 42 6.92 -10.62 4.02
N PHE A 43 6.45 -10.16 2.85
CA PHE A 43 5.25 -10.71 2.22
C PHE A 43 5.41 -12.18 1.80
N VAL A 44 6.59 -12.57 1.34
CA VAL A 44 6.90 -13.98 1.01
C VAL A 44 6.85 -14.87 2.25
N SER A 45 7.42 -14.43 3.37
CA SER A 45 7.59 -15.26 4.57
C SER A 45 6.40 -15.27 5.53
N SER A 46 5.63 -14.18 5.61
CA SER A 46 4.67 -13.96 6.69
C SER A 46 3.22 -14.23 6.32
N THR A 47 2.88 -14.22 5.04
CA THR A 47 1.47 -14.02 4.63
C THR A 47 0.99 -14.96 3.52
N ASN A 48 1.84 -15.85 3.01
CA ASN A 48 1.50 -16.83 1.95
C ASN A 48 0.76 -16.19 0.76
N TYR A 49 0.99 -14.91 0.47
CA TYR A 49 0.32 -14.23 -0.64
C TYR A 49 0.68 -14.90 -1.97
N PRO A 50 -0.21 -14.83 -2.98
CA PRO A 50 0.09 -15.32 -4.31
C PRO A 50 1.35 -14.67 -4.87
N GLN A 51 2.18 -15.47 -5.54
CA GLN A 51 3.42 -14.98 -6.14
C GLN A 51 3.16 -13.83 -7.14
N GLU A 52 2.03 -13.87 -7.85
CA GLU A 52 1.61 -12.79 -8.75
C GLU A 52 1.37 -11.47 -8.02
N THR A 53 0.75 -11.53 -6.83
CA THR A 53 0.54 -10.34 -5.98
C THR A 53 1.85 -9.78 -5.46
N ILE A 54 2.76 -10.66 -5.04
CA ILE A 54 4.10 -10.27 -4.58
C ILE A 54 4.90 -9.61 -5.71
N ASN A 55 4.85 -10.20 -6.91
CA ASN A 55 5.49 -9.64 -8.10
C ASN A 55 4.89 -8.26 -8.46
N LYS A 56 3.56 -8.13 -8.42
CA LYS A 56 2.87 -6.86 -8.69
C LYS A 56 3.28 -5.78 -7.69
N LEU A 57 3.32 -6.11 -6.41
CA LEU A 57 3.79 -5.18 -5.37
C LEU A 57 5.24 -4.77 -5.62
N LYS A 58 6.13 -5.74 -5.88
CA LYS A 58 7.54 -5.47 -6.20
C LYS A 58 7.68 -4.52 -7.39
N ASP A 59 6.94 -4.78 -8.47
CA ASP A 59 6.95 -3.94 -9.66
C ASP A 59 6.47 -2.52 -9.37
N ILE A 60 5.41 -2.35 -8.57
CA ILE A 60 4.90 -1.03 -8.19
C ILE A 60 5.94 -0.26 -7.38
N LEU A 61 6.56 -0.91 -6.39
CA LEU A 61 7.58 -0.30 -5.54
C LEU A 61 8.81 0.12 -6.36
N LEU A 62 9.36 -0.79 -7.17
CA LEU A 62 10.49 -0.48 -8.05
C LEU A 62 10.14 0.63 -9.03
N ASN A 63 8.95 0.59 -9.65
CA ASN A 63 8.57 1.63 -10.59
C ASN A 63 8.43 2.99 -9.91
N PHE A 64 7.85 3.05 -8.71
CA PHE A 64 7.69 4.30 -7.97
C PHE A 64 9.04 4.91 -7.59
N PHE A 65 9.98 4.10 -7.09
CA PHE A 65 11.25 4.62 -6.58
C PHE A 65 12.30 4.84 -7.68
N SER A 66 12.34 4.01 -8.73
CA SER A 66 13.37 4.05 -9.77
C SER A 66 13.02 4.89 -11.00
N ASN A 67 11.75 5.27 -11.22
CA ASN A 67 11.37 6.15 -12.34
C ASN A 67 10.96 7.52 -11.81
N ASP A 68 11.38 8.59 -12.47
CA ASP A 68 11.05 9.96 -12.07
C ASP A 68 9.77 10.48 -12.72
N ASP A 69 9.45 10.02 -13.93
CA ASP A 69 8.25 10.39 -14.69
C ASP A 69 7.02 9.51 -14.37
N ILE A 70 6.99 8.91 -13.18
CA ILE A 70 5.86 8.09 -12.76
C ILE A 70 4.69 8.98 -12.32
N LEU A 71 3.50 8.64 -12.80
CA LEU A 71 2.24 9.21 -12.33
C LEU A 71 1.52 8.20 -11.46
N VAL A 72 0.92 8.66 -10.37
CA VAL A 72 0.05 7.84 -9.52
C VAL A 72 -1.35 8.41 -9.55
N VAL A 73 -2.33 7.54 -9.77
CA VAL A 73 -3.75 7.87 -9.69
C VAL A 73 -4.38 7.00 -8.62
N PHE A 74 -5.04 7.63 -7.66
CA PHE A 74 -5.81 6.91 -6.66
C PHE A 74 -7.20 6.59 -7.19
N LYS A 75 -7.68 5.38 -6.93
CA LYS A 75 -8.99 4.90 -7.38
C LYS A 75 -9.77 4.29 -6.23
N LYS A 76 -11.10 4.38 -6.36
CA LYS A 76 -12.04 3.64 -5.54
C LYS A 76 -12.07 2.16 -5.94
N GLY A 77 -12.38 1.31 -4.97
CA GLY A 77 -12.49 -0.13 -5.16
C GLY A 77 -11.16 -0.82 -5.54
N PRO A 78 -11.20 -2.13 -5.85
CA PRO A 78 -10.02 -2.97 -6.06
C PRO A 78 -9.03 -2.41 -7.11
N ASP A 79 -7.76 -2.23 -6.76
CA ASP A 79 -6.70 -1.76 -7.65
C ASP A 79 -5.88 -2.88 -8.31
N SER A 80 -4.75 -2.52 -8.91
CA SER A 80 -3.86 -3.47 -9.57
C SER A 80 -3.25 -4.50 -8.63
N ILE A 81 -3.05 -4.18 -7.34
CA ILE A 81 -2.58 -5.13 -6.33
C ILE A 81 -3.73 -6.06 -5.93
N CYS A 82 -4.91 -5.53 -5.62
CA CYS A 82 -6.09 -6.34 -5.29
C CYS A 82 -6.38 -7.40 -6.37
N ASN A 83 -6.32 -6.98 -7.63
CA ASN A 83 -6.68 -7.81 -8.78
C ASN A 83 -5.55 -8.75 -9.25
N SER A 84 -4.35 -8.68 -8.65
CA SER A 84 -3.22 -9.56 -8.98
C SER A 84 -3.25 -10.91 -8.25
N GLY A 85 -4.44 -11.38 -7.89
CA GLY A 85 -4.66 -12.61 -7.14
C GLY A 85 -4.94 -12.42 -5.64
N CYS A 86 -4.66 -11.24 -5.07
CA CYS A 86 -4.88 -10.96 -3.65
C CYS A 86 -6.32 -11.20 -3.20
N LEU A 87 -7.32 -10.68 -3.93
CA LEU A 87 -8.73 -10.88 -3.57
C LEU A 87 -9.16 -12.35 -3.69
N LEU A 88 -8.72 -13.05 -4.74
CA LEU A 88 -9.07 -14.46 -4.95
C LEU A 88 -8.50 -15.33 -3.82
N PHE A 89 -7.21 -15.17 -3.53
CA PHE A 89 -6.53 -15.86 -2.45
C PHE A 89 -7.21 -15.64 -1.10
N ASN A 90 -7.60 -14.40 -0.82
CA ASN A 90 -8.31 -14.04 0.40
C ASN A 90 -9.67 -14.74 0.51
N LYS A 91 -10.42 -14.85 -0.60
CA LYS A 91 -11.69 -15.61 -0.66
C LYS A 91 -11.49 -17.11 -0.45
N GLU A 92 -10.46 -17.69 -1.06
CA GLU A 92 -10.10 -19.10 -0.87
C GLU A 92 -9.64 -19.39 0.56
N SER A 93 -8.89 -18.46 1.17
CA SER A 93 -8.44 -18.55 2.56
C SER A 93 -9.59 -18.46 3.57
N ILE A 94 -10.66 -17.72 3.24
CA ILE A 94 -11.90 -17.74 4.02
C ILE A 94 -12.57 -19.11 3.88
N ALA A 95 -12.78 -19.59 2.64
CA ALA A 95 -13.50 -20.83 2.40
C ALA A 95 -12.85 -22.03 3.12
N SER A 96 -11.51 -22.06 3.16
CA SER A 96 -10.68 -23.10 3.76
C SER A 96 -10.41 -22.95 5.27
N ALA A 97 -10.86 -21.89 5.94
CA ALA A 97 -10.60 -21.73 7.36
C ALA A 97 -11.35 -22.76 8.23
N ASP A 98 -10.72 -23.24 9.29
CA ASP A 98 -11.28 -24.32 10.13
C ASP A 98 -12.37 -23.84 11.12
N SER A 99 -12.47 -22.52 11.35
CA SER A 99 -13.37 -21.94 12.35
C SER A 99 -14.30 -20.90 11.73
N GLU A 100 -15.60 -21.02 12.00
CA GLU A 100 -16.62 -20.08 11.53
C GLU A 100 -16.37 -18.65 12.02
N CYS A 101 -15.92 -18.47 13.26
CA CYS A 101 -15.55 -17.16 13.79
C CYS A 101 -14.40 -16.53 13.00
N VAL A 102 -13.41 -17.34 12.59
CA VAL A 102 -12.29 -16.87 11.76
C VAL A 102 -12.76 -16.54 10.35
N LYS A 103 -13.67 -17.33 9.77
CA LYS A 103 -14.29 -17.03 8.47
C LYS A 103 -15.00 -15.69 8.50
N ILE A 104 -15.90 -15.49 9.46
CA ILE A 104 -16.67 -14.25 9.61
C ILE A 104 -15.72 -13.05 9.79
N ALA A 105 -14.73 -13.15 10.68
CA ALA A 105 -13.78 -12.06 10.90
C ALA A 105 -12.98 -11.69 9.63
N LYS A 106 -12.49 -12.70 8.89
CA LYS A 106 -11.79 -12.48 7.61
C LYS A 106 -12.71 -11.89 6.55
N MET A 107 -13.93 -12.43 6.41
CA MET A 107 -14.93 -11.92 5.47
C MET A 107 -15.24 -10.45 5.73
N MET A 108 -15.52 -10.10 6.98
CA MET A 108 -15.78 -8.71 7.37
C MET A 108 -14.58 -7.81 7.05
N THR A 109 -13.36 -8.25 7.33
CA THR A 109 -12.14 -7.48 7.04
C THR A 109 -11.97 -7.23 5.54
N ILE A 110 -12.10 -8.28 4.72
CA ILE A 110 -11.91 -8.19 3.26
C ILE A 110 -13.03 -7.37 2.62
N ALA A 111 -14.28 -7.56 3.05
CA ALA A 111 -15.41 -6.78 2.58
C ALA A 111 -15.22 -5.30 2.92
N GLU A 112 -14.90 -4.98 4.18
CA GLU A 112 -14.79 -3.60 4.66
C GLU A 112 -13.56 -2.86 4.13
N LEU A 113 -12.43 -3.53 3.90
CA LEU A 113 -11.19 -2.90 3.45
C LEU A 113 -10.95 -3.00 1.94
N CYS A 114 -11.15 -4.19 1.36
CA CYS A 114 -10.66 -4.50 0.02
C CYS A 114 -11.75 -4.44 -1.06
N GLU A 115 -12.98 -4.84 -0.74
CA GLU A 115 -14.09 -4.88 -1.72
C GLU A 115 -14.96 -3.62 -1.68
N LYS A 116 -15.11 -3.00 -0.51
CA LYS A 116 -15.83 -1.74 -0.35
C LYS A 116 -15.23 -0.66 -1.25
N GLU A 117 -16.10 0.08 -1.92
CA GLU A 117 -15.71 1.13 -2.85
C GLU A 117 -14.89 2.22 -2.15
N ASN A 118 -15.28 2.59 -0.93
CA ASN A 118 -14.61 3.60 -0.11
C ASN A 118 -14.51 3.14 1.37
N PRO A 119 -13.50 2.33 1.72
CA PRO A 119 -13.25 1.85 3.08
C PRO A 119 -12.77 3.00 3.97
N LYS A 120 -12.97 2.86 5.28
CA LYS A 120 -12.55 3.89 6.25
C LYS A 120 -11.07 4.21 6.14
N GLU A 121 -10.24 3.19 5.93
CA GLU A 121 -8.80 3.31 5.76
C GLU A 121 -8.42 4.12 4.53
N ASP A 122 -9.18 4.03 3.43
CA ASP A 122 -8.91 4.83 2.24
C ASP A 122 -9.19 6.30 2.51
N VAL A 123 -10.35 6.60 3.11
CA VAL A 123 -10.73 7.97 3.50
C VAL A 123 -9.69 8.60 4.42
N LEU A 124 -9.23 7.85 5.43
CA LEU A 124 -8.19 8.33 6.34
C LEU A 124 -6.85 8.54 5.63
N MET A 125 -6.49 7.71 4.66
CA MET A 125 -5.28 7.91 3.86
C MET A 125 -5.40 9.14 2.95
N GLU A 126 -6.58 9.37 2.37
CA GLU A 126 -6.89 10.60 1.63
C GLU A 126 -6.69 11.84 2.49
N GLU A 127 -7.20 11.83 3.72
CA GLU A 127 -7.05 12.93 4.68
C GLU A 127 -5.60 13.12 5.16
N ILE A 128 -4.94 12.04 5.60
CA ILE A 128 -3.58 12.10 6.16
C ILE A 128 -2.57 12.58 5.13
N PHE A 129 -2.66 12.07 3.90
CA PHE A 129 -1.72 12.43 2.83
C PHE A 129 -2.21 13.56 1.94
N GLU A 130 -3.41 14.10 2.20
CA GLU A 130 -4.08 15.10 1.37
C GLU A 130 -4.11 14.69 -0.11
N ILE A 131 -4.53 13.45 -0.37
CA ILE A 131 -4.66 12.89 -1.72
C ILE A 131 -6.14 12.75 -2.10
N GLU A 132 -6.41 12.81 -3.40
CA GLU A 132 -7.76 12.83 -3.96
C GLU A 132 -7.89 11.72 -5.01
N ILE A 133 -9.01 10.99 -4.95
CA ILE A 133 -9.36 10.00 -5.98
C ILE A 133 -9.44 10.65 -7.36
N GLY A 134 -8.87 9.99 -8.37
CA GLY A 134 -8.93 10.38 -9.77
C GLY A 134 -7.93 11.47 -10.17
N LYS A 135 -7.35 12.20 -9.21
CA LYS A 135 -6.26 13.14 -9.50
C LYS A 135 -4.97 12.38 -9.86
N LYS A 136 -4.26 12.90 -10.87
CA LYS A 136 -2.93 12.43 -11.26
C LYS A 136 -1.87 13.16 -10.43
N TYR A 137 -1.08 12.40 -9.69
CA TYR A 137 0.02 12.93 -8.90
C TYR A 137 1.35 12.57 -9.54
N ARG A 138 2.26 13.55 -9.60
CA ARG A 138 3.68 13.28 -9.88
C ARG A 138 4.36 12.73 -8.63
N LYS A 139 5.39 11.90 -8.81
CA LYS A 139 6.22 11.36 -7.71
C LYS A 139 6.68 12.42 -6.72
N GLU A 140 7.18 13.56 -7.21
CA GLU A 140 7.70 14.63 -6.34
C GLU A 140 6.62 15.33 -5.51
N GLU A 141 5.38 15.40 -6.01
CA GLU A 141 4.25 15.89 -5.21
C GLU A 141 3.93 14.91 -4.08
N LEU A 142 3.90 13.61 -4.36
CA LEU A 142 3.68 12.58 -3.35
C LEU A 142 4.81 12.49 -2.34
N LYS A 143 6.07 12.61 -2.76
CA LYS A 143 7.21 12.68 -1.85
C LYS A 143 7.08 13.85 -0.88
N SER A 144 6.72 15.02 -1.38
CA SER A 144 6.53 16.22 -0.55
C SER A 144 5.44 16.01 0.52
N LYS A 145 4.32 15.39 0.13
CA LYS A 145 3.24 14.99 1.05
C LYS A 145 3.72 13.96 2.09
N MET A 146 4.44 12.93 1.67
CA MET A 146 5.02 11.94 2.59
C MET A 146 6.03 12.54 3.57
N ILE A 147 6.85 13.51 3.13
CA ILE A 147 7.78 14.25 4.01
C ILE A 147 6.99 15.00 5.08
N HIS A 148 5.94 15.72 4.69
CA HIS A 148 5.09 16.46 5.62
C HIS A 148 4.47 15.53 6.68
N VAL A 149 3.86 14.43 6.24
CA VAL A 149 3.29 13.41 7.13
C VAL A 149 4.36 12.84 8.07
N PHE A 150 5.52 12.47 7.54
CA PHE A 150 6.61 11.93 8.36
C PHE A 150 7.11 12.95 9.40
N GLN A 151 7.19 14.24 9.05
CA GLN A 151 7.60 15.28 10.00
C GLN A 151 6.56 15.51 11.09
N LYS A 152 5.28 15.48 10.75
CA LYS A 152 4.15 15.68 11.67
C LYS A 152 4.02 14.53 12.68
N TYR A 153 4.08 13.29 12.19
CA TYR A 153 3.78 12.12 13.03
C TYR A 153 5.02 11.34 13.50
N ARG A 154 6.16 11.45 12.81
CA ARG A 154 7.42 10.74 13.11
C ARG A 154 7.26 9.21 13.21
N LYS A 155 6.30 8.62 12.50
CA LYS A 155 6.07 7.16 12.47
C LYS A 155 6.45 6.56 11.12
N ILE A 156 6.91 5.31 11.18
CA ILE A 156 7.22 4.48 10.01
C ILE A 156 5.98 3.75 9.49
N TYR A 157 5.07 3.34 10.38
CA TYR A 157 3.90 2.53 10.03
C TYR A 157 2.63 3.36 9.84
N TRP A 158 2.03 3.29 8.65
CA TRP A 158 0.82 4.05 8.33
C TRP A 158 -0.41 3.57 9.09
N LYS A 159 -0.55 2.26 9.34
CA LYS A 159 -1.68 1.70 10.10
C LYS A 159 -1.77 2.27 11.52
N ARG A 160 -0.63 2.62 12.12
CA ARG A 160 -0.58 3.28 13.43
C ARG A 160 -1.01 4.75 13.36
N LEU A 161 -0.78 5.41 12.23
CA LEU A 161 -1.28 6.77 11.99
C LEU A 161 -2.81 6.77 11.92
N ILE A 162 -3.40 5.75 11.30
CA ILE A 162 -4.86 5.59 11.18
C ILE A 162 -5.52 5.30 12.53
N SER A 163 -4.91 4.50 13.40
CA SER A 163 -5.50 4.14 14.69
C SER A 163 -5.50 5.26 15.74
N GLU A 164 -4.71 6.32 15.53
CA GLU A 164 -4.56 7.45 16.46
C GLU A 164 -5.32 8.72 16.02
N ASN A 165 -5.97 8.71 14.83
CA ASN A 165 -6.90 9.76 14.37
C ASN A 165 -8.35 9.34 14.60
#